data_AF-A0AAP0EX24-F1
#
_entry.id   AF-A0AAP0EX24-F1
#
_cell.length_a   1.000
_cell.length_b   1.000
_cell.length_c   1.000
_cell.angle_alpha   90.00
_cell.angle_beta   90.00
_cell.angle_gamma   90.00
#
_symmetry.space_group_name_H-M   'P 1'
#
loop_
_entity.id
_entity.type
_entity.pdbx_description
1 polymer ?
#
loop_
_entity_poly.entity_id
_entity_poly.type
_entity_poly.pdbx_seq_one_letter_code
_entity_poly.pdbx_strand_id
1 'polypeptide(L)'
;MYLKAHKYQHYLYSNIISFVARHALDVISKEARTVSESVGLDKAICRCVLRVTHGLPCAHEIVVHLLGNNPITLDEVHPNWKKLNMTSLRPH
;
A
#
# COMPACT_ATOMS: atom_id res chain seq x y z
N MET A 1 -16.16 9.91 -15.50
CA MET A 1 -15.53 9.00 -14.50
C MET A 1 -14.68 7.99 -15.28
N TYR A 2 -13.36 8.12 -15.47
CA TYR A 2 -12.45 7.03 -15.96
C TYR A 2 -11.01 7.56 -16.24
N LEU A 3 -10.29 8.06 -15.23
CA LEU A 3 -8.87 8.42 -15.39
C LEU A 3 -7.95 7.83 -14.30
N LYS A 4 -8.52 7.22 -13.25
CA LYS A 4 -7.77 6.94 -12.02
C LYS A 4 -7.33 5.49 -11.83
N ALA A 5 -7.78 4.57 -12.69
CA ALA A 5 -7.35 3.17 -12.66
C ALA A 5 -5.88 3.01 -13.08
N HIS A 6 -5.40 3.84 -14.03
CA HIS A 6 -4.04 3.71 -14.59
C HIS A 6 -2.91 3.85 -13.57
N LYS A 7 -3.08 4.69 -12.53
CA LYS A 7 -2.04 4.92 -11.52
C LYS A 7 -1.70 3.67 -10.69
N TYR A 8 -2.67 2.78 -10.50
CA TYR A 8 -2.55 1.59 -9.64
C TYR A 8 -2.68 0.30 -10.45
N GLN A 9 -2.36 0.32 -11.75
CA GLN A 9 -2.41 -0.87 -12.61
C GLN A 9 -1.30 -1.89 -12.32
N HIS A 10 -0.31 -1.54 -11.50
CA HIS A 10 0.74 -2.46 -11.10
C HIS A 10 0.19 -3.57 -10.20
N TYR A 11 0.66 -4.82 -10.39
CA TYR A 11 0.18 -5.99 -9.65
C TYR A 11 0.28 -5.81 -8.13
N LEU A 12 1.24 -5.01 -7.68
CA LEU A 12 1.47 -4.67 -6.27
C LEU A 12 0.19 -4.21 -5.54
N TYR A 13 -0.73 -3.54 -6.24
CA TYR A 13 -1.94 -2.96 -5.64
C TYR A 13 -3.21 -3.80 -5.80
N SER A 14 -3.15 -4.92 -6.52
CA SER A 14 -4.33 -5.67 -6.96
C SER A 14 -5.26 -6.07 -5.81
N ASN A 15 -4.70 -6.43 -4.66
CA ASN A 15 -5.43 -6.86 -3.47
C ASN A 15 -6.00 -5.69 -2.64
N ILE A 16 -5.51 -4.46 -2.82
CA ILE A 16 -5.83 -3.32 -1.93
C ILE A 16 -6.53 -2.15 -2.62
N ILE A 17 -6.44 -2.03 -3.95
CA ILE A 17 -6.95 -0.88 -4.73
C ILE A 17 -8.44 -0.56 -4.46
N SER A 18 -9.26 -1.59 -4.29
CA SER A 18 -10.70 -1.46 -4.06
C SER A 18 -11.07 -1.33 -2.59
N PHE A 19 -10.21 -1.78 -1.67
CA PHE A 19 -10.51 -1.92 -0.24
C PHE A 19 -9.86 -0.86 0.63
N VAL A 20 -8.87 -0.14 0.12
CA VAL A 20 -8.08 0.83 0.89
C VAL A 20 -8.37 2.25 0.40
N ALA A 21 -8.33 3.21 1.33
CA ALA A 21 -8.50 4.62 1.06
C ALA A 21 -7.48 5.11 0.03
N ARG A 22 -7.91 6.01 -0.85
CA ARG A 22 -7.05 6.52 -1.93
C ARG A 22 -5.78 7.17 -1.39
N HIS A 23 -5.87 7.88 -0.26
CA HIS A 23 -4.70 8.52 0.35
C HIS A 23 -3.63 7.50 0.78
N ALA A 24 -4.03 6.36 1.35
CA ALA A 24 -3.09 5.29 1.67
C ALA A 24 -2.44 4.72 0.41
N LEU A 25 -3.20 4.49 -0.66
CA LEU A 25 -2.64 4.05 -1.95
C LEU A 25 -1.65 5.08 -2.51
N ASP A 26 -1.93 6.37 -2.40
CA ASP A 26 -1.03 7.45 -2.83
C ASP A 26 0.30 7.41 -2.04
N VAL A 27 0.24 7.19 -0.72
CA VAL A 27 1.42 7.08 0.15
C VAL A 27 2.25 5.85 -0.22
N ILE A 28 1.63 4.68 -0.36
CA ILE A 28 2.31 3.44 -0.76
C ILE A 28 2.95 3.62 -2.14
N SER A 29 2.24 4.23 -3.10
CA SER A 29 2.81 4.47 -4.44
C SER A 29 3.97 5.43 -4.45
N LYS A 30 3.96 6.45 -3.57
CA LYS A 30 5.10 7.35 -3.43
C LYS A 30 6.32 6.60 -2.92
N GLU A 31 6.13 5.75 -1.90
CA GLU A 31 7.20 4.94 -1.33
C GLU A 31 7.74 3.92 -2.33
N ALA A 32 6.86 3.24 -3.07
CA ALA A 32 7.24 2.29 -4.12
C ALA A 32 8.04 2.95 -5.26
N ARG A 33 7.69 4.19 -5.62
CA ARG A 33 8.48 4.95 -6.60
C ARG A 33 9.85 5.32 -6.04
N THR A 34 9.92 5.78 -4.79
CA THR A 34 11.20 6.07 -4.13
C THR A 34 12.12 4.85 -4.15
N VAL A 35 11.58 3.66 -3.86
CA VAL A 35 12.31 2.39 -3.99
C VAL A 35 12.88 2.19 -5.40
N SER A 36 12.08 2.41 -6.44
CA SER A 36 12.51 2.21 -7.83
C SER A 36 13.57 3.21 -8.29
N GLU A 37 13.58 4.42 -7.72
CA GLU A 37 14.53 5.50 -8.04
C GLU A 37 15.81 5.38 -7.21
N SER A 38 15.74 4.81 -6.00
CA SER A 38 16.90 4.56 -5.14
C SER A 38 17.61 3.27 -5.54
N VAL A 39 18.69 3.38 -6.32
CA VAL A 39 19.61 2.26 -6.58
C VAL A 39 20.28 1.86 -5.26
N GLY A 40 19.87 0.74 -4.67
CA GLY A 40 20.48 0.19 -3.45
C GLY A 40 19.92 0.77 -2.15
N LEU A 41 18.61 0.61 -1.92
CA LEU A 41 18.01 0.95 -0.63
C LEU A 41 18.59 0.08 0.49
N ASP A 42 19.58 0.61 1.19
CA ASP A 42 20.23 -0.07 2.31
C ASP A 42 19.19 -0.40 3.39
N LYS A 43 19.12 -1.67 3.81
CA LYS A 43 18.20 -2.16 4.86
C LYS A 43 18.33 -1.37 6.16
N ALA A 44 19.49 -0.77 6.39
CA ALA A 44 19.77 0.08 7.54
C ALA A 44 19.07 1.45 7.50
N ILE A 45 18.66 1.96 6.33
CA ILE A 45 18.13 3.34 6.20
C ILE A 45 16.62 3.43 6.47
N CYS A 46 15.85 2.36 6.27
CA CYS A 46 14.43 2.42 6.62
C CYS A 46 14.27 2.18 8.11
N ARG A 47 14.00 3.28 8.81
CA ARG A 47 13.52 3.25 10.19
C ARG A 47 12.06 2.75 10.30
N CYS A 48 11.54 2.03 9.31
CA CYS A 48 10.15 1.56 9.17
C CYS A 48 9.09 2.60 9.60
N VAL A 49 9.36 3.89 9.36
CA VAL A 49 8.56 4.99 9.91
C VAL A 49 7.12 4.90 9.43
N LEU A 50 6.89 4.62 8.13
CA LEU A 50 5.54 4.42 7.60
C LEU A 50 4.79 3.29 8.30
N ARG A 51 5.47 2.17 8.58
CA ARG A 51 4.88 1.04 9.29
C ARG A 51 4.51 1.43 10.72
N VAL A 52 5.41 2.12 11.43
CA VAL A 52 5.22 2.50 12.84
C VAL A 52 4.18 3.61 13.00
N THR A 53 4.23 4.64 12.16
CA THR A 53 3.43 5.88 12.35
C THR A 53 2.10 5.84 11.60
N HIS A 54 2.07 5.21 10.42
CA HIS A 54 0.88 5.16 9.58
C HIS A 54 0.31 3.74 9.47
N GLY A 55 1.03 2.69 9.85
CA GLY A 55 0.55 1.32 9.67
C GLY A 55 0.45 0.90 8.20
N LEU A 56 1.28 1.52 7.34
CA LEU A 56 1.38 1.21 5.91
C LEU A 56 2.70 0.49 5.61
N PRO A 57 2.76 -0.33 4.54
CA PRO A 57 4.01 -0.96 4.11
C PRO A 57 5.10 0.08 3.86
N CYS A 58 6.28 -0.14 4.42
CA CYS A 58 7.45 0.71 4.21
C CYS A 58 8.22 0.31 2.93
N ALA A 59 9.20 1.12 2.54
CA ALA A 59 10.03 0.86 1.36
C ALA A 59 10.63 -0.56 1.31
N HIS A 60 11.18 -1.10 2.40
CA HIS A 60 11.76 -2.46 2.40
C HIS A 60 10.71 -3.56 2.26
N GLU A 61 9.54 -3.40 2.86
CA GLU A 61 8.44 -4.36 2.70
C GLU A 61 7.95 -4.35 1.25
N ILE A 62 7.84 -3.15 0.65
CA ILE A 62 7.50 -3.00 -0.76
C ILE A 62 8.54 -3.67 -1.67
N VAL A 63 9.85 -3.52 -1.38
CA VAL A 63 10.92 -4.24 -2.13
C VAL A 63 10.72 -5.75 -2.05
N VAL A 64 10.41 -6.29 -0.86
CA VAL A 64 10.18 -7.73 -0.69
C VAL A 64 9.02 -8.21 -1.57
N HIS A 65 7.92 -7.47 -1.61
CA HIS A 65 6.79 -7.76 -2.51
C HIS A 65 7.18 -7.69 -3.98
N LEU A 66 7.94 -6.66 -4.37
CA LEU A 66 8.40 -6.47 -5.74
C LEU A 66 9.32 -7.59 -6.22
N LEU A 67 10.28 -7.99 -5.39
CA LEU A 67 11.22 -9.09 -5.69
C LEU A 67 10.52 -10.45 -5.67
N GLY A 68 9.53 -10.63 -4.80
CA GLY A 68 8.73 -11.85 -4.69
C GLY A 68 7.61 -11.96 -5.71
N ASN A 69 7.37 -10.92 -6.52
CA ASN A 69 6.24 -10.82 -7.44
C ASN A 69 4.88 -11.04 -6.76
N ASN A 70 4.74 -10.57 -5.52
CA ASN A 70 3.54 -10.73 -4.70
C ASN A 70 2.84 -9.38 -4.48
N PRO A 71 1.50 -9.31 -4.57
CA PRO A 71 0.77 -8.11 -4.20
C PRO A 71 0.78 -7.85 -2.69
N ILE A 72 0.74 -6.58 -2.29
CA ILE A 72 0.53 -6.19 -0.89
C ILE A 72 -0.81 -6.73 -0.42
N THR A 73 -0.84 -7.40 0.73
CA THR A 73 -2.06 -7.97 1.27
C THR A 73 -2.85 -6.94 2.06
N LEU A 74 -4.14 -7.21 2.28
CA LEU A 74 -5.00 -6.27 3.01
C LEU A 74 -4.67 -6.25 4.52
N ASP A 75 -4.19 -7.36 5.07
CA ASP A 75 -3.69 -7.49 6.45
C ASP A 75 -2.45 -6.62 6.73
N GLU A 76 -1.63 -6.35 5.71
CA GLU A 76 -0.49 -5.44 5.81
C GLU A 76 -0.87 -3.96 5.82
N VAL A 77 -2.14 -3.62 5.64
CA VAL A 77 -2.64 -2.25 5.73
C VAL A 77 -3.45 -2.08 7.00
N HIS A 78 -3.09 -1.10 7.82
CA HIS A 78 -3.77 -0.86 9.09
C HIS A 78 -5.28 -0.55 8.87
N PRO A 79 -6.19 -1.04 9.74
CA PRO A 79 -7.64 -0.93 9.53
C PRO A 79 -8.18 0.48 9.35
N ASN A 80 -7.54 1.51 9.92
CA ASN A 80 -7.91 2.91 9.74
C ASN A 80 -7.88 3.37 8.26
N TRP A 81 -7.12 2.69 7.41
CA TRP A 81 -7.04 2.97 5.98
C TRP A 81 -8.02 2.14 5.16
N LYS A 82 -8.63 1.10 5.74
CA LYS A 82 -9.59 0.25 5.02
C LYS A 82 -10.90 1.02 4.88
N LYS A 83 -11.49 0.95 3.70
CA LYS A 83 -12.83 1.49 3.46
C LYS A 83 -13.81 0.76 4.37
N LEU A 84 -14.70 1.51 5.01
CA LEU A 84 -15.77 0.94 5.81
C LEU A 84 -16.70 0.14 4.89
N ASN A 85 -16.79 -1.16 5.10
CA ASN A 85 -17.84 -1.97 4.51
C ASN A 85 -19.13 -1.70 5.30
N MET A 86 -19.97 -0.80 4.76
CA MET A 86 -21.26 -0.45 5.36
C MET A 86 -22.29 -1.58 5.32
N THR A 87 -21.94 -2.75 4.78
CA THR A 87 -22.81 -3.94 4.72
C THR A 87 -23.17 -4.53 6.09
N SER A 88 -22.51 -4.12 7.19
CA SER A 88 -22.88 -4.53 8.55
C SER A 88 -23.87 -3.59 9.26
N LEU A 89 -24.26 -2.45 8.66
CA LEU A 89 -25.17 -1.48 9.28
C LEU A 89 -26.66 -1.75 8.99
N ARG A 90 -27.07 -3.00 8.73
CA ARG A 90 -28.52 -3.31 8.71
C ARG A 90 -29.02 -3.27 10.15
N PRO A 91 -29.93 -2.34 10.52
CA PRO A 91 -30.66 -2.46 11.77
C PRO A 91 -31.57 -3.68 11.62
N HIS A 92 -31.45 -4.62 12.55
CA HIS A 92 -32.47 -5.64 12.78
C HIS A 92 -33.72 -5.01 13.37
#